data_AF-I8UB25-F1
#
_entry.id   AF-I8UB25-F1
#
_cell.length_a   1.000
_cell.length_b   1.000
_cell.length_c   1.000
_cell.angle_alpha   90.00
_cell.angle_beta   90.00
_cell.angle_gamma   90.00
#
_symmetry.space_group_name_H-M   'P 1'
#
loop_
_entity.id
_entity.type
_entity.pdbx_description
1 polymer ?
#
loop_
_entity_poly.entity_id
_entity_poly.type
_entity_poly.pdbx_seq_one_letter_code
_entity_poly.pdbx_strand_id
1 'polypeptide(L)'
;MKHVNEKNYWNTQEERVKTFVFHNVRNSKTVTFTKHEKSPMGIPYLAGYVNNDQNLDFTASIYGENFEDNFNTSPELDELVSLNEKSVSEIQKEETQKGYKQERIAYFKKQKQRVETYIRYNLKNVHSIQFTRYGTSTKNVSYVNGYINNKKDLWFRTGIKGKNFENDFTTSNNLSDFVKPLIKSVSEIEHEKQR
;
A
#
# COMPACT_ATOMS: atom_id res chain seq x y z
N MET A 1 -35.91 13.07 6.75
CA MET A 1 -35.06 12.81 5.56
C MET A 1 -33.55 12.80 5.84
N LYS A 2 -32.99 13.65 6.73
CA LYS A 2 -31.54 13.66 7.05
C LYS A 2 -30.98 12.32 7.60
N HIS A 3 -31.69 11.68 8.53
CA HIS A 3 -31.26 10.40 9.13
C HIS A 3 -31.17 9.21 8.15
N VAL A 4 -31.99 9.20 7.09
CA VAL A 4 -31.95 8.12 6.08
C VAL A 4 -30.69 8.25 5.23
N ASN A 5 -30.26 9.47 4.92
CA ASN A 5 -29.06 9.72 4.12
C ASN A 5 -27.77 9.37 4.89
N GLU A 6 -27.74 9.66 6.18
CA GLU A 6 -26.60 9.31 7.06
C GLU A 6 -26.48 7.79 7.27
N LYS A 7 -27.59 7.09 7.52
CA LYS A 7 -27.58 5.63 7.63
C LYS A 7 -27.10 4.98 6.32
N ASN A 8 -27.59 5.46 5.17
CA ASN A 8 -27.15 4.95 3.88
C ASN A 8 -25.66 5.21 3.65
N TYR A 9 -25.16 6.40 4.00
CA TYR A 9 -23.74 6.72 3.91
C TYR A 9 -22.89 5.71 4.71
N TRP A 10 -23.21 5.47 5.98
CA TRP A 10 -22.44 4.55 6.82
C TRP A 10 -22.52 3.11 6.34
N ASN A 11 -23.69 2.64 5.92
CA ASN A 11 -23.84 1.32 5.30
C ASN A 11 -22.94 1.17 4.07
N THR A 12 -22.87 2.19 3.20
CA THR A 12 -21.96 2.18 2.05
C THR A 12 -20.50 2.09 2.49
N GLN A 13 -20.10 2.83 3.53
CA GLN A 13 -18.71 2.76 4.02
C GLN A 13 -18.37 1.41 4.63
N GLU A 14 -19.28 0.80 5.39
CA GLU A 14 -19.09 -0.54 5.96
C GLU A 14 -18.89 -1.59 4.87
N GLU A 15 -19.71 -1.61 3.82
CA GLU A 15 -19.57 -2.57 2.72
C GLU A 15 -18.24 -2.41 1.97
N ARG A 16 -17.76 -1.17 1.85
CA ARG A 16 -16.47 -0.88 1.22
C ARG A 16 -15.30 -1.31 2.10
N VAL A 17 -15.37 -1.09 3.41
CA VAL A 17 -14.37 -1.62 4.35
C VAL A 17 -14.38 -3.14 4.35
N LYS A 18 -15.54 -3.80 4.33
CA LYS A 18 -15.65 -5.27 4.18
C LYS A 18 -14.97 -5.75 2.90
N THR A 19 -15.27 -5.12 1.77
CA THR A 19 -14.64 -5.45 0.46
C THR A 19 -13.13 -5.38 0.55
N PHE A 20 -12.60 -4.29 1.11
CA PHE A 20 -11.17 -4.11 1.29
C PHE A 20 -10.56 -5.17 2.21
N VAL A 21 -11.17 -5.43 3.36
CA VAL A 21 -10.67 -6.41 4.34
C VAL A 21 -10.66 -7.82 3.75
N PHE A 22 -11.77 -8.27 3.17
CA PHE A 22 -11.87 -9.63 2.62
C PHE A 22 -10.92 -9.87 1.45
N HIS A 23 -10.57 -8.82 0.71
CA HIS A 23 -9.60 -8.93 -0.37
C HIS A 23 -8.15 -8.83 0.12
N ASN A 24 -7.84 -7.87 1.01
CA ASN A 24 -6.46 -7.51 1.36
C ASN A 24 -5.96 -8.17 2.64
N VAL A 25 -6.81 -8.64 3.56
CA VAL A 25 -6.42 -9.28 4.81
C VAL A 25 -6.52 -10.79 4.68
N ARG A 26 -5.38 -11.48 4.83
CA ARG A 26 -5.31 -12.94 4.70
C ARG A 26 -6.17 -13.62 5.75
N ASN A 27 -6.92 -14.65 5.33
CA ASN A 27 -7.79 -15.46 6.19
C ASN A 27 -8.87 -14.67 6.94
N SER A 28 -9.21 -13.45 6.50
CA SER A 28 -10.34 -12.71 7.05
C SER A 28 -11.66 -13.37 6.64
N LYS A 29 -12.55 -13.56 7.62
CA LYS A 29 -13.86 -14.23 7.46
C LYS A 29 -14.99 -13.36 8.01
N THR A 30 -14.73 -12.62 9.08
CA THR A 30 -15.70 -11.70 9.69
C THR A 30 -15.08 -10.33 9.89
N VAL A 31 -15.92 -9.30 9.81
CA VAL A 31 -15.61 -7.92 10.17
C VAL A 31 -16.68 -7.47 11.16
N THR A 32 -16.24 -6.92 12.29
CA THR A 32 -17.14 -6.35 13.30
C THR A 32 -16.82 -4.89 13.48
N PHE A 33 -17.79 -4.02 13.21
CA PHE A 33 -17.66 -2.58 13.47
C PHE A 33 -18.05 -2.28 14.91
N THR A 34 -17.23 -1.48 15.59
CA THR A 34 -17.46 -1.04 16.97
C THR A 34 -17.97 0.39 17.04
N LYS A 35 -17.62 1.23 16.05
CA LYS A 35 -18.11 2.60 15.93
C LYS A 35 -17.96 3.16 14.52
N HIS A 36 -18.82 4.15 14.23
CA HIS A 36 -18.73 5.06 13.10
C HIS A 36 -18.83 6.51 13.61
N GLU A 37 -17.77 7.28 13.44
CA GLU A 37 -17.66 8.62 14.02
C GLU A 37 -16.94 9.58 13.08
N LYS A 38 -16.89 10.85 13.44
CA LYS A 38 -16.01 11.84 12.81
C LYS A 38 -14.93 12.22 13.80
N SER A 39 -13.68 12.32 13.33
CA SER A 39 -12.59 12.86 14.13
C SER A 39 -12.86 14.32 14.51
N PRO A 40 -12.11 14.92 15.45
CA PRO A 40 -12.21 16.36 15.74
C PRO A 40 -12.06 17.25 14.50
N MET A 41 -11.35 16.77 13.48
CA MET A 41 -11.16 17.45 12.19
C MET A 41 -12.30 17.19 11.19
N GLY A 42 -13.37 16.51 11.62
CA GLY A 42 -14.52 16.19 10.80
C GLY A 42 -14.32 15.01 9.84
N ILE A 43 -13.18 14.29 9.92
CA ILE A 43 -12.88 13.16 9.03
C ILE A 43 -13.70 11.94 9.49
N PRO A 44 -14.63 11.42 8.67
CA PRO A 44 -15.38 10.23 9.00
C PRO A 44 -14.45 9.01 9.10
N TYR A 45 -14.71 8.14 10.05
CA TYR A 45 -13.96 6.90 10.21
C TYR A 45 -14.83 5.77 10.80
N LEU A 46 -14.44 4.54 10.46
CA LEU A 46 -14.97 3.30 11.02
C LEU A 46 -13.88 2.64 11.86
N ALA A 47 -14.22 2.18 13.07
CA ALA A 47 -13.34 1.32 13.84
C ALA A 47 -13.97 -0.06 14.00
N GLY A 48 -13.14 -1.08 14.11
CA GLY A 48 -13.60 -2.45 14.19
C GLY A 48 -12.46 -3.44 14.37
N TYR A 49 -12.79 -4.72 14.26
CA TYR A 49 -11.84 -5.82 14.29
C TYR A 49 -12.28 -6.94 13.35
N VAL A 50 -11.37 -7.85 13.04
CA VAL A 50 -11.63 -8.99 12.14
C VAL A 50 -11.63 -10.32 12.89
N ASN A 51 -12.28 -11.33 12.33
CA ASN A 51 -12.26 -12.72 12.82
C ASN A 51 -12.69 -12.90 14.29
N ASN A 52 -13.49 -11.96 14.82
CA ASN A 52 -13.91 -11.91 16.22
C ASN A 52 -12.74 -11.81 17.22
N ASP A 53 -11.57 -11.32 16.78
CA ASP A 53 -10.39 -11.13 17.61
C ASP A 53 -10.11 -9.63 17.75
N GLN A 54 -10.27 -9.10 18.96
CA GLN A 54 -10.07 -7.67 19.23
C GLN A 54 -8.59 -7.24 19.12
N ASN A 55 -7.63 -8.17 19.12
CA ASN A 55 -6.22 -7.83 18.83
C ASN A 55 -5.99 -7.60 17.33
N LEU A 56 -6.94 -7.99 16.48
CA LEU A 56 -6.91 -7.73 15.04
C LEU A 56 -7.77 -6.51 14.70
N ASP A 57 -7.55 -5.40 15.42
CA ASP A 57 -8.31 -4.17 15.27
C ASP A 57 -7.81 -3.27 14.15
N PHE A 58 -8.71 -2.39 13.69
CA PHE A 58 -8.43 -1.42 12.66
C PHE A 58 -9.20 -0.11 12.86
N THR A 59 -8.70 0.94 12.19
CA THR A 59 -9.39 2.19 11.92
C THR A 59 -9.32 2.52 10.43
N ALA A 60 -10.48 2.63 9.80
CA ALA A 60 -10.65 2.95 8.39
C ALA A 60 -11.13 4.40 8.24
N SER A 61 -10.27 5.29 7.73
CA SER A 61 -10.55 6.72 7.58
C SER A 61 -11.06 7.04 6.17
N ILE A 62 -12.06 7.92 6.07
CA ILE A 62 -12.69 8.29 4.80
C ILE A 62 -12.30 9.73 4.45
N TYR A 63 -11.33 9.89 3.55
CA TYR A 63 -10.84 11.20 3.12
C TYR A 63 -11.55 11.77 1.89
N GLY A 64 -12.28 10.93 1.15
CA GLY A 64 -13.06 11.31 -0.03
C GLY A 64 -14.55 11.07 0.17
N GLU A 65 -15.27 10.86 -0.91
CA GLU A 65 -16.68 10.46 -0.87
C GLU A 65 -16.86 9.10 -0.20
N ASN A 66 -15.95 8.17 -0.51
CA ASN A 66 -16.02 6.79 -0.06
C ASN A 66 -14.66 6.29 0.43
N PHE A 67 -14.69 5.30 1.33
CA PHE A 67 -13.51 4.56 1.77
C PHE A 67 -12.82 3.88 0.58
N GLU A 68 -11.49 3.96 0.51
CA GLU A 68 -10.69 3.38 -0.58
C GLU A 68 -9.58 2.49 -0.04
N ASP A 69 -8.65 3.04 0.76
CA ASP A 69 -7.43 2.35 1.18
C ASP A 69 -6.84 2.84 2.51
N ASN A 70 -7.42 3.86 3.17
CA ASN A 70 -6.82 4.45 4.37
C ASN A 70 -7.15 3.62 5.61
N PHE A 71 -6.39 2.54 5.79
CA PHE A 71 -6.63 1.47 6.73
C PHE A 71 -5.46 1.33 7.71
N ASN A 72 -5.65 1.85 8.91
CA ASN A 72 -4.70 1.68 10.01
C ASN A 72 -5.05 0.42 10.79
N THR A 73 -4.06 -0.36 11.17
CA THR A 73 -4.24 -1.67 11.80
C THR A 73 -3.44 -1.79 13.09
N SER A 74 -3.84 -2.70 13.97
CA SER A 74 -2.96 -3.22 15.01
C SER A 74 -1.72 -3.89 14.40
N PRO A 75 -0.62 -4.04 15.16
CA PRO A 75 0.56 -4.77 14.71
C PRO A 75 0.24 -6.20 14.25
N GLU A 76 -0.62 -6.90 14.97
CA GLU A 76 -1.02 -8.28 14.69
C GLU A 76 -1.82 -8.37 13.39
N LEU A 77 -2.72 -7.42 13.13
CA LEU A 77 -3.45 -7.35 11.86
C LEU A 77 -2.54 -6.93 10.70
N ASP A 78 -1.56 -6.03 10.93
CA ASP A 78 -0.59 -5.58 9.93
C ASP A 78 0.14 -6.76 9.28
N GLU A 79 0.50 -7.77 10.09
CA GLU A 79 1.15 -8.99 9.61
C GLU A 79 0.26 -9.82 8.67
N LEU A 80 -1.06 -9.68 8.76
CA LEU A 80 -2.02 -10.40 7.91
C LEU A 80 -2.34 -9.66 6.61
N VAL A 81 -2.02 -8.35 6.51
CA VAL A 81 -2.26 -7.55 5.31
C VAL A 81 -1.39 -8.06 4.14
N SER A 82 -2.01 -8.18 2.98
CA SER A 82 -1.36 -8.56 1.73
C SER A 82 -0.28 -7.55 1.35
N LEU A 83 0.86 -8.06 0.86
CA LEU A 83 1.92 -7.21 0.29
C LEU A 83 1.41 -6.38 -0.90
N ASN A 84 0.41 -6.89 -1.63
CA ASN A 84 -0.25 -6.20 -2.74
C ASN A 84 -1.58 -5.63 -2.26
N GLU A 85 -1.53 -4.49 -1.61
CA GLU A 85 -2.72 -3.82 -1.09
C GLU A 85 -3.41 -3.07 -2.23
N LYS A 86 -4.72 -3.30 -2.38
CA LYS A 86 -5.54 -2.68 -3.42
C LYS A 86 -6.63 -1.84 -2.80
N SER A 87 -6.86 -0.66 -3.36
CA SER A 87 -8.03 0.12 -3.02
C SER A 87 -9.31 -0.59 -3.46
N VAL A 88 -10.44 -0.25 -2.85
CA VAL A 88 -11.76 -0.81 -3.23
C VAL A 88 -12.06 -0.60 -4.71
N SER A 89 -11.76 0.59 -5.25
CA SER A 89 -11.93 0.85 -6.69
C SER A 89 -11.03 -0.02 -7.57
N GLU A 90 -9.82 -0.35 -7.13
CA GLU A 90 -8.92 -1.26 -7.86
C GLU A 90 -9.44 -2.70 -7.84
N ILE A 91 -9.97 -3.16 -6.70
CA ILE A 91 -10.61 -4.48 -6.56
C ILE A 91 -11.78 -4.60 -7.55
N GLN A 92 -12.66 -3.60 -7.59
CA GLN A 92 -13.81 -3.57 -8.51
C GLN A 92 -13.39 -3.58 -9.98
N LYS A 93 -12.28 -2.90 -10.33
CA LYS A 93 -11.72 -2.96 -11.69
C LYS A 93 -11.21 -4.35 -12.04
N GLU A 94 -10.57 -5.06 -11.11
CA GLU A 94 -10.16 -6.44 -11.37
C GLU A 94 -11.33 -7.39 -11.64
N GLU A 95 -12.47 -7.17 -10.99
CA GLU A 95 -13.68 -7.98 -11.17
C GLU A 95 -14.41 -7.67 -12.48
N THR A 96 -14.40 -6.41 -12.91
CA THR A 96 -15.21 -5.93 -14.05
C THR A 96 -14.43 -5.78 -15.35
N GLN A 97 -13.11 -5.53 -15.30
CA GLN A 97 -12.28 -5.29 -16.47
C GLN A 97 -11.38 -6.48 -16.78
N LYS A 98 -11.71 -7.20 -17.85
CA LYS A 98 -10.91 -8.33 -18.34
C LYS A 98 -9.48 -7.88 -18.66
N GLY A 99 -8.49 -8.61 -18.12
CA GLY A 99 -7.06 -8.36 -18.37
C GLY A 99 -6.38 -7.40 -17.38
N TYR A 100 -7.15 -6.58 -16.66
CA TYR A 100 -6.61 -5.57 -15.75
C TYR A 100 -5.72 -6.18 -14.65
N LYS A 101 -6.15 -7.30 -14.06
CA LYS A 101 -5.38 -8.03 -13.04
C LYS A 101 -4.01 -8.49 -13.56
N GLN A 102 -3.96 -9.05 -14.78
CA GLN A 102 -2.72 -9.54 -15.38
C GLN A 102 -1.77 -8.38 -15.71
N GLU A 103 -2.30 -7.27 -16.23
CA GLU A 103 -1.53 -6.06 -16.50
C GLU A 103 -0.92 -5.49 -15.22
N ARG A 104 -1.69 -5.45 -14.11
CA ARG A 104 -1.20 -4.98 -12.80
C ARG A 104 -0.11 -5.87 -12.23
N ILE A 105 -0.26 -7.20 -12.34
CA ILE A 105 0.78 -8.16 -11.94
C ILE A 105 2.07 -7.92 -12.75
N ALA A 106 1.97 -7.80 -14.07
CA ALA A 106 3.11 -7.55 -14.94
C ALA A 106 3.78 -6.21 -14.64
N TYR A 107 2.97 -5.16 -14.41
CA TYR A 107 3.44 -3.84 -14.04
C TYR A 107 4.28 -3.88 -12.77
N PHE A 108 3.76 -4.40 -11.66
CA PHE A 108 4.54 -4.40 -10.41
C PHE A 108 5.72 -5.37 -10.42
N LYS A 109 5.65 -6.46 -11.20
CA LYS A 109 6.84 -7.30 -11.44
C LYS A 109 7.96 -6.47 -12.05
N LYS A 110 7.65 -5.66 -13.07
CA LYS A 110 8.61 -4.75 -13.71
C LYS A 110 9.10 -3.67 -12.73
N GLN A 111 8.20 -3.04 -11.97
CA GLN A 111 8.60 -1.96 -11.05
C GLN A 111 9.50 -2.47 -9.93
N LYS A 112 9.23 -3.65 -9.36
CA LYS A 112 10.11 -4.28 -8.37
C LYS A 112 11.52 -4.51 -8.91
N GLN A 113 11.66 -5.01 -10.14
CA GLN A 113 12.97 -5.19 -10.77
C GLN A 113 13.73 -3.86 -10.95
N ARG A 114 13.02 -2.78 -11.29
CA ARG A 114 13.62 -1.44 -11.40
C ARG A 114 14.06 -0.90 -10.04
N VAL A 115 13.24 -1.08 -9.01
CA VAL A 115 13.60 -0.71 -7.62
C VAL A 115 14.81 -1.51 -7.14
N GLU A 116 14.87 -2.82 -7.40
CA GLU A 116 16.05 -3.64 -7.09
C GLU A 116 17.30 -3.14 -7.83
N THR A 117 17.17 -2.80 -9.11
CA THR A 117 18.28 -2.28 -9.92
C THR A 117 18.84 -0.99 -9.32
N TYR A 118 17.95 -0.05 -8.98
CA TYR A 118 18.32 1.20 -8.32
C TYR A 118 19.01 0.96 -6.98
N ILE A 119 18.43 0.11 -6.12
CA ILE A 119 18.99 -0.19 -4.79
C ILE A 119 20.38 -0.80 -4.93
N ARG A 120 20.57 -1.83 -5.76
CA ARG A 120 21.86 -2.52 -5.92
C ARG A 120 22.93 -1.63 -6.54
N TYR A 121 22.54 -0.72 -7.41
CA TYR A 121 23.49 0.19 -8.04
C TYR A 121 23.85 1.37 -7.12
N ASN A 122 22.86 1.98 -6.48
CA ASN A 122 23.05 3.24 -5.76
C ASN A 122 23.35 3.08 -4.28
N LEU A 123 23.15 1.91 -3.68
CA LEU A 123 23.49 1.65 -2.28
C LEU A 123 24.70 0.71 -2.19
N LYS A 124 25.57 0.93 -1.20
CA LYS A 124 26.68 0.04 -0.85
C LYS A 124 26.20 -1.04 0.14
N ASN A 125 26.91 -2.16 0.24
CA ASN A 125 26.69 -3.18 1.28
C ASN A 125 25.25 -3.74 1.36
N VAL A 126 24.59 -3.94 0.20
CA VAL A 126 23.25 -4.56 0.12
C VAL A 126 23.38 -6.05 -0.16
N HIS A 127 22.94 -6.89 0.78
CA HIS A 127 22.98 -8.35 0.71
C HIS A 127 21.60 -8.94 0.44
N SER A 128 20.53 -8.31 0.95
CA SER A 128 19.15 -8.71 0.70
C SER A 128 18.23 -7.50 0.50
N ILE A 129 17.14 -7.71 -0.23
CA ILE A 129 16.06 -6.74 -0.44
C ILE A 129 14.76 -7.48 -0.15
N GLN A 130 13.93 -6.92 0.73
CA GLN A 130 12.63 -7.46 1.06
C GLN A 130 11.55 -6.43 0.79
N PHE A 131 10.62 -6.76 -0.11
CA PHE A 131 9.45 -5.93 -0.36
C PHE A 131 8.36 -6.20 0.67
N THR A 132 7.82 -5.14 1.26
CA THR A 132 6.80 -5.23 2.30
C THR A 132 5.42 -4.80 1.82
N ARG A 133 5.33 -3.78 0.97
CA ARG A 133 4.05 -3.30 0.43
C ARG A 133 4.22 -2.73 -0.96
N TYR A 134 3.21 -2.89 -1.79
CA TYR A 134 3.10 -2.21 -3.07
C TYR A 134 1.63 -2.10 -3.45
N GLY A 135 1.29 -1.08 -4.24
CA GLY A 135 -0.08 -0.80 -4.59
C GLY A 135 -0.19 0.55 -5.29
N THR A 136 -1.42 1.03 -5.45
CA THR A 136 -1.71 2.38 -5.95
C THR A 136 -2.50 3.13 -4.90
N SER A 137 -2.01 4.30 -4.51
CA SER A 137 -2.74 5.19 -3.62
C SER A 137 -3.96 5.81 -4.29
N THR A 138 -4.89 6.32 -3.49
CA THR A 138 -6.02 7.18 -3.93
C THR A 138 -5.66 8.32 -4.89
N LYS A 139 -4.42 8.84 -4.89
CA LYS A 139 -3.96 9.86 -5.84
C LYS A 139 -3.42 9.28 -7.16
N ASN A 140 -3.71 8.00 -7.42
CA ASN A 140 -3.22 7.23 -8.57
C ASN A 140 -1.69 7.17 -8.67
N VAL A 141 -0.99 7.30 -7.55
CA VAL A 141 0.47 7.13 -7.46
C VAL A 141 0.74 5.71 -7.01
N SER A 142 1.37 4.92 -7.88
CA SER A 142 1.85 3.59 -7.52
C SER A 142 3.07 3.67 -6.61
N TYR A 143 3.24 2.68 -5.75
CA TYR A 143 4.36 2.63 -4.81
C TYR A 143 4.89 1.22 -4.61
N VAL A 144 6.15 1.12 -4.20
CA VAL A 144 6.82 -0.12 -3.78
C VAL A 144 7.70 0.20 -2.57
N ASN A 145 7.46 -0.49 -1.47
CA ASN A 145 8.10 -0.28 -0.17
C ASN A 145 8.79 -1.57 0.28
N GLY A 146 9.78 -1.41 1.16
CA GLY A 146 10.53 -2.55 1.66
C GLY A 146 11.63 -2.16 2.63
N TYR A 147 12.53 -3.09 2.87
CA TYR A 147 13.76 -2.88 3.62
C TYR A 147 14.90 -3.73 3.05
N ILE A 148 16.13 -3.36 3.40
CA ILE A 148 17.33 -4.08 2.97
C ILE A 148 17.96 -4.85 4.13
N ASN A 149 18.83 -5.81 3.81
CA ASN A 149 19.68 -6.54 4.76
C ASN A 149 18.92 -7.22 5.92
N ASN A 150 17.65 -7.58 5.67
CA ASN A 150 16.74 -8.19 6.65
C ASN A 150 16.52 -7.32 7.91
N LYS A 151 16.71 -6.01 7.80
CA LYS A 151 16.66 -5.05 8.92
C LYS A 151 15.53 -4.06 8.72
N LYS A 152 14.47 -4.14 9.53
CA LYS A 152 13.27 -3.28 9.40
C LYS A 152 13.57 -1.78 9.58
N ASP A 153 14.63 -1.43 10.30
CA ASP A 153 15.10 -0.04 10.46
C ASP A 153 15.84 0.49 9.22
N LEU A 154 16.26 -0.38 8.31
CA LEU A 154 16.80 -0.04 6.98
C LEU A 154 15.68 -0.07 5.92
N TRP A 155 14.60 0.66 6.18
CA TRP A 155 13.43 0.72 5.29
C TRP A 155 13.58 1.76 4.17
N PHE A 156 12.87 1.51 3.07
CA PHE A 156 12.69 2.42 1.95
C PHE A 156 11.22 2.51 1.53
N ARG A 157 10.85 3.64 0.94
CA ARG A 157 9.56 3.89 0.29
C ARG A 157 9.80 4.50 -1.08
N THR A 158 9.11 4.00 -2.10
CA THR A 158 9.22 4.53 -3.45
C THR A 158 7.87 4.94 -4.01
N GLY A 159 7.82 6.15 -4.56
CA GLY A 159 6.70 6.61 -5.38
C GLY A 159 6.98 6.38 -6.85
N ILE A 160 5.96 6.08 -7.64
CA ILE A 160 6.06 5.88 -9.08
C ILE A 160 5.12 6.89 -9.75
N LYS A 161 5.66 8.09 -10.00
CA LYS A 161 4.92 9.22 -10.57
C LYS A 161 4.76 9.15 -12.10
N GLY A 162 5.59 8.35 -12.77
CA GLY A 162 5.59 8.17 -14.22
C GLY A 162 5.28 6.72 -14.64
N LYS A 163 5.61 6.39 -15.90
CA LYS A 163 5.42 5.03 -16.44
C LYS A 163 6.24 3.98 -15.69
N ASN A 164 7.45 4.33 -15.30
CA ASN A 164 8.36 3.45 -14.56
C ASN A 164 9.00 4.18 -13.38
N PHE A 165 9.44 3.41 -12.40
CA PHE A 165 10.29 3.89 -11.32
C PHE A 165 11.67 4.30 -11.88
N GLU A 166 12.15 5.48 -11.48
CA GLU A 166 13.45 6.02 -11.88
C GLU A 166 14.37 6.31 -10.68
N ASN A 167 13.91 7.14 -9.74
CA ASN A 167 14.74 7.63 -8.64
C ASN A 167 13.99 8.17 -7.40
N ASP A 168 12.65 8.13 -7.37
CA ASP A 168 11.85 8.66 -6.26
C ASP A 168 11.91 7.71 -5.06
N PHE A 169 12.97 7.86 -4.26
CA PHE A 169 13.41 6.90 -3.24
C PHE A 169 13.59 7.63 -1.89
N THR A 170 12.68 7.34 -0.95
CA THR A 170 12.76 7.84 0.43
C THR A 170 13.26 6.73 1.35
N THR A 171 14.10 7.08 2.32
CA THR A 171 14.78 6.11 3.18
C THR A 171 14.64 6.44 4.65
N SER A 172 14.88 5.46 5.51
CA SER A 172 15.18 5.72 6.91
C SER A 172 16.50 6.47 7.08
N ASN A 173 16.70 7.06 8.26
CA ASN A 173 17.98 7.68 8.63
C ASN A 173 19.12 6.65 8.56
N ASN A 174 18.93 5.45 9.12
CA ASN A 174 19.94 4.40 9.12
C ASN A 174 20.29 3.86 7.72
N LEU A 175 19.33 3.86 6.79
CA LEU A 175 19.58 3.46 5.41
C LEU A 175 20.35 4.55 4.64
N SER A 176 20.20 5.83 4.99
CA SER A 176 20.85 6.93 4.26
C SER A 176 22.38 6.78 4.20
N ASP A 177 22.99 6.19 5.23
CA ASP A 177 24.42 5.87 5.28
C ASP A 177 24.88 4.88 4.20
N PHE A 178 23.96 4.08 3.65
CA PHE A 178 24.21 3.11 2.58
C PHE A 178 24.19 3.77 1.20
N VAL A 179 23.60 4.95 1.06
CA VAL A 179 23.47 5.63 -0.24
C VAL A 179 24.85 6.13 -0.71
N LYS A 180 25.18 5.87 -1.98
CA LYS A 180 26.42 6.36 -2.59
C LYS A 180 26.34 7.88 -2.81
N PRO A 181 27.46 8.61 -2.78
CA PRO A 181 27.47 10.07 -3.01
C PRO A 181 26.88 10.48 -4.36
N LEU A 182 27.10 9.66 -5.39
CA LEU A 182 26.55 9.89 -6.73
C LEU A 182 25.51 8.81 -7.02
N ILE A 183 24.26 9.25 -7.20
CA ILE A 183 23.13 8.40 -7.57
C ILE A 183 22.83 8.52 -9.07
N LYS A 184 22.34 7.43 -9.66
CA LYS A 184 21.83 7.38 -11.04
C LYS A 184 20.39 6.90 -11.07
N SER A 185 19.61 7.43 -12.00
CA SER A 185 18.30 6.88 -12.34
C SER A 185 18.43 5.46 -12.93
N VAL A 186 17.36 4.68 -12.84
CA VAL A 186 17.35 3.33 -13.41
C VAL A 186 17.64 3.34 -14.92
N SER A 187 17.10 4.31 -15.65
CA SER A 187 17.32 4.41 -17.10
C SER A 187 18.79 4.69 -17.45
N GLU A 188 19.50 5.53 -16.68
CA GLU A 188 20.95 5.74 -16.85
C GLU A 188 21.73 4.44 -16.59
N ILE A 189 21.37 3.70 -15.53
CA ILE A 189 22.00 2.42 -15.17
C ILE A 189 21.79 1.37 -16.27
N GLU A 190 20.58 1.28 -16.83
CA GLU A 190 20.23 0.33 -17.88
C GLU A 190 21.01 0.61 -19.17
N HIS A 191 21.15 1.88 -19.55
CA HIS A 191 21.90 2.28 -20.74
C HIS A 191 23.41 1.99 -20.61
N GLU A 192 24.00 2.14 -19.42
CA GLU A 192 25.41 1.79 -19.18
C GLU A 192 25.68 0.29 -19.31
N LYS A 193 24.74 -0.57 -18.94
CA LYS A 193 24.90 -2.04 -19.05
C LYS A 193 24.80 -2.57 -20.47
N GLN A 194 24.31 -1.76 -21.41
CA GLN A 194 24.18 -2.11 -22.82
C GLN A 194 25.39 -1.69 -23.66
N ARG A 195 26.35 -0.99 -23.04
CA ARG A 195 27.64 -0.61 -23.64
C ARG A 195 28.72 -1.63 -23.27
#